data_AF-A0A849V134-F1
#
_entry.id   AF-A0A849V134-F1
#
_cell.length_a   1.000
_cell.length_b   1.000
_cell.length_c   1.000
_cell.angle_alpha   90.00
_cell.angle_beta   90.00
_cell.angle_gamma   90.00
#
_symmetry.space_group_name_H-M   'P 1'
#
loop_
_entity.id
_entity.type
_entity.pdbx_description
1 polymer ?
#
loop_
_entity_poly.entity_id
_entity_poly.type
_entity_poly.pdbx_seq_one_letter_code
_entity_poly.pdbx_strand_id
1 'polypeptide(L)'
;MLNNFFDDLRGYREGLLAQGFWALQIYRFGHFRYSFTNKAIRIIRGIVIHGLSVIGDDCMIRQGVTIGNRHVDKPLEAPILGSRVNVGAGAKILGKIVIGDDVDIGANAVVIKDVPTNHIAVGVPAVNKPRPYGG
;
A
#
# COMPACT_ATOMS: atom_id res chain seq x y z
N MET A 1 10.27 -19.71 17.49
CA MET A 1 9.61 -19.67 16.16
C MET A 1 9.78 -20.97 15.40
N LEU A 2 11.01 -21.51 15.28
CA LEU A 2 11.22 -22.86 14.71
C LEU A 2 10.58 -23.99 15.53
N ASN A 3 10.52 -23.86 16.86
CA ASN A 3 10.03 -24.96 17.71
C ASN A 3 8.56 -25.29 17.45
N ASN A 4 7.69 -24.28 17.33
CA ASN A 4 6.26 -24.48 17.03
C ASN A 4 6.00 -25.03 15.61
N PHE A 5 6.95 -24.87 14.69
CA PHE A 5 6.86 -25.41 13.33
C PHE A 5 7.14 -26.92 13.30
N PHE A 6 8.11 -27.38 14.10
CA PHE A 6 8.43 -28.81 14.21
C PHE A 6 7.40 -29.59 15.03
N ASP A 7 6.67 -28.91 15.91
CA ASP A 7 5.59 -29.52 16.68
C ASP A 7 4.32 -29.70 15.82
N ASP A 8 4.01 -28.73 14.94
CA ASP A 8 2.93 -28.88 13.94
C ASP A 8 3.24 -29.99 12.92
N LEU A 9 4.51 -30.15 12.52
CA LEU A 9 4.97 -31.24 11.65
C LEU A 9 4.85 -32.63 12.29
N ARG A 10 4.95 -32.72 13.62
CA ARG A 10 4.78 -33.99 14.35
C ARG A 10 3.31 -34.34 14.62
N GLY A 11 2.43 -33.34 14.68
CA GLY A 11 0.99 -33.52 14.91
C GLY A 11 0.21 -34.06 13.70
N TYR A 12 0.69 -33.84 12.47
CA TYR A 12 -0.01 -34.25 11.25
C TYR A 12 0.65 -35.48 10.59
N ARG A 13 -0.02 -36.65 10.69
CA ARG A 13 0.39 -37.91 10.05
C ARG A 13 0.41 -37.87 8.51
N GLU A 14 -0.06 -36.80 7.88
CA GLU A 14 -0.20 -36.72 6.40
C GLU A 14 0.83 -35.82 5.70
N GLY A 15 1.84 -35.33 6.43
CA GLY A 15 3.01 -34.68 5.84
C GLY A 15 2.71 -33.36 5.09
N LEU A 16 3.74 -32.87 4.39
CA LEU A 16 3.76 -31.56 3.71
C LEU A 16 2.75 -31.41 2.55
N LEU A 17 1.98 -32.45 2.24
CA LEU A 17 0.97 -32.47 1.16
C LEU A 17 -0.47 -32.33 1.68
N ALA A 18 -0.67 -32.33 3.00
CA ALA A 18 -1.99 -32.16 3.59
C ALA A 18 -2.53 -30.76 3.30
N GLN A 19 -3.72 -30.68 2.71
CA GLN A 19 -4.41 -29.41 2.40
C GLN A 19 -4.58 -28.51 3.64
N GLY A 20 -4.75 -29.12 4.83
CA GLY A 20 -4.85 -28.41 6.11
C GLY A 20 -3.57 -27.73 6.57
N PHE A 21 -2.39 -28.30 6.27
CA PHE A 21 -1.09 -27.70 6.60
C PHE A 21 -0.88 -26.40 5.81
N TRP A 22 -1.20 -26.41 4.52
CA TRP A 22 -1.12 -25.22 3.68
C TRP A 22 -2.20 -24.18 4.00
N ALA A 23 -3.41 -24.60 4.39
CA ALA A 23 -4.45 -23.68 4.87
C ALA A 23 -4.03 -22.94 6.14
N LEU A 24 -3.44 -23.65 7.12
CA LEU A 24 -2.90 -23.05 8.34
C LEU A 24 -1.71 -22.12 8.06
N GLN A 25 -0.85 -22.49 7.11
CA GLN A 25 0.25 -21.62 6.71
C GLN A 25 -0.24 -20.36 6.00
N ILE A 26 -1.24 -20.44 5.12
CA ILE A 26 -1.85 -19.25 4.51
C ILE A 26 -2.53 -18.39 5.59
N TYR A 27 -3.20 -19.00 6.57
CA TYR A 27 -3.85 -18.28 7.66
C TYR A 27 -2.83 -17.55 8.57
N ARG A 28 -1.67 -18.18 8.86
CA ARG A 28 -0.58 -17.57 9.66
C ARG A 28 0.28 -16.58 8.86
N PHE A 29 0.48 -16.81 7.57
CA PHE A 29 1.21 -15.90 6.67
C PHE A 29 0.34 -14.81 6.04
N GLY A 30 -0.99 -14.86 6.19
CA GLY A 30 -1.92 -13.87 5.66
C GLY A 30 -1.60 -12.46 6.15
N HIS A 31 -1.22 -12.33 7.42
CA HIS A 31 -0.79 -11.06 8.03
C HIS A 31 0.63 -10.63 7.65
N PHE A 32 1.51 -11.55 7.24
CA PHE A 32 2.90 -11.22 6.87
C PHE A 32 2.95 -10.29 5.65
N ARG A 33 2.00 -10.43 4.72
CA ARG A 33 1.83 -9.54 3.56
C ARG A 33 1.41 -8.11 3.91
N TYR A 34 0.82 -7.89 5.09
CA TYR A 34 0.35 -6.59 5.56
C TYR A 34 1.38 -5.82 6.42
N SER A 35 2.53 -6.43 6.74
CA SER A 35 3.51 -5.86 7.69
C SER A 35 4.85 -5.47 7.05
N PHE A 36 4.89 -5.24 5.74
CA PHE A 36 6.16 -4.89 5.06
C PHE A 36 6.45 -3.39 5.05
N THR A 37 6.89 -2.88 6.19
CA THR A 37 7.46 -1.54 6.39
C THR A 37 8.92 -1.43 5.88
N ASN A 38 9.31 -2.19 4.85
CA ASN A 38 10.72 -2.26 4.41
C ASN A 38 10.93 -1.73 2.98
N LYS A 39 11.78 -0.69 2.86
CA LYS A 39 12.05 0.10 1.64
C LYS A 39 12.53 -0.75 0.45
N ALA A 40 13.21 -1.86 0.71
CA ALA A 40 13.76 -2.76 -0.30
C ALA A 40 12.70 -3.65 -0.99
N ILE A 41 11.61 -4.01 -0.31
CA ILE A 41 10.61 -4.97 -0.82
C ILE A 41 9.66 -4.30 -1.84
N ARG A 42 9.59 -2.97 -1.85
CA ARG A 42 8.76 -2.19 -2.79
C ARG A 42 9.27 -2.17 -4.25
N ILE A 43 10.55 -2.43 -4.48
CA ILE A 43 11.18 -2.31 -5.82
C ILE A 43 10.74 -3.45 -6.76
N ILE A 44 10.35 -4.62 -6.24
CA ILE A 44 10.01 -5.79 -7.06
C ILE A 44 8.67 -5.62 -7.83
N ARG A 45 7.80 -4.67 -7.44
CA ARG A 45 6.47 -4.45 -8.06
C ARG A 45 6.30 -3.07 -8.73
N GLY A 46 7.40 -2.39 -9.05
CA GLY A 46 7.36 -1.10 -9.74
C GLY A 46 6.79 0.04 -8.88
N ILE A 47 6.93 -0.03 -7.56
CA ILE A 47 6.51 1.03 -6.64
C ILE A 47 7.67 1.99 -6.39
N VAL A 48 7.55 3.22 -6.90
CA VAL A 48 8.51 4.30 -6.68
C VAL A 48 7.98 5.21 -5.59
N ILE A 49 8.76 5.46 -4.53
CA ILE A 49 8.42 6.46 -3.51
C ILE A 49 9.66 7.30 -3.25
N HIS A 50 9.46 8.62 -3.28
CA HIS A 50 10.48 9.60 -3.00
C HIS A 50 11.01 9.46 -1.57
N GLY A 51 12.30 9.74 -1.37
CA GLY A 51 12.98 9.51 -0.10
C GLY A 51 12.41 10.32 1.08
N LEU A 52 11.79 11.47 0.78
CA LEU A 52 11.21 12.40 1.76
C LEU A 52 9.68 12.30 1.88
N SER A 53 9.04 11.34 1.21
CA SER A 53 7.60 11.15 1.35
C SER A 53 7.24 10.64 2.73
N VAL A 54 6.19 11.21 3.31
CA VAL A 54 5.60 10.76 4.56
C VAL A 54 4.37 9.92 4.23
N ILE A 55 4.22 8.78 4.90
CA ILE A 55 3.09 7.86 4.71
C ILE A 55 2.60 7.47 6.10
N GLY A 56 1.34 7.75 6.39
CA GLY A 56 0.70 7.40 7.65
C GLY A 56 0.41 5.91 7.79
N ASP A 57 -0.22 5.56 8.92
CA ASP A 57 -0.50 4.19 9.29
C ASP A 57 -1.59 3.55 8.40
N ASP A 58 -1.56 2.23 8.28
CA ASP A 58 -2.57 1.43 7.56
C ASP A 58 -2.80 1.82 6.08
N CYS A 59 -1.80 2.41 5.43
CA CYS A 59 -1.86 2.71 4.01
C CYS A 59 -1.70 1.44 3.15
N MET A 60 -2.55 1.32 2.13
CA MET A 60 -2.46 0.24 1.13
C MET A 60 -1.90 0.80 -0.17
N ILE A 61 -0.72 0.34 -0.60
CA ILE A 61 -0.09 0.79 -1.85
C ILE A 61 0.02 -0.37 -2.83
N ARG A 62 -0.70 -0.29 -3.95
CA ARG A 62 -0.73 -1.33 -4.99
C ARG A 62 0.44 -1.19 -5.97
N GLN A 63 0.57 -2.16 -6.88
CA GLN A 63 1.65 -2.21 -7.86
C GLN A 63 1.67 -1.01 -8.82
N GLY A 64 2.85 -0.65 -9.33
CA GLY A 64 3.02 0.40 -10.35
C GLY A 64 2.75 1.83 -9.85
N VAL A 65 2.63 2.03 -8.54
CA VAL A 65 2.40 3.35 -7.94
C VAL A 65 3.69 4.18 -7.95
N THR A 66 3.57 5.46 -8.26
CA THR A 66 4.66 6.44 -8.10
C THR A 66 4.23 7.53 -7.13
N ILE A 67 4.99 7.72 -6.06
CA ILE A 67 4.88 8.85 -5.14
C ILE A 67 6.17 9.64 -5.29
N GLY A 68 6.11 10.79 -5.94
CA GLY A 68 7.30 11.43 -6.49
C GLY A 68 7.21 12.92 -6.62
N ASN A 69 8.33 13.52 -7.03
CA ASN A 69 8.40 14.94 -7.32
C ASN A 69 7.68 15.24 -8.63
N ARG A 70 7.11 16.44 -8.71
CA ARG A 70 6.54 16.98 -9.94
C ARG A 70 7.56 17.78 -10.75
N HIS A 71 8.46 18.45 -10.05
CA HIS A 71 9.40 19.42 -10.60
C HIS A 71 10.83 18.94 -10.35
N VAL A 72 11.69 19.02 -11.38
CA VAL A 72 13.09 18.58 -11.30
C VAL A 72 13.95 19.58 -10.51
N ASP A 73 13.60 20.86 -10.59
CA ASP A 73 14.24 21.98 -9.89
C ASP A 73 13.92 22.01 -8.38
N LYS A 74 12.96 21.21 -7.91
CA LYS A 74 12.54 21.13 -6.51
C LYS A 74 12.68 19.72 -5.96
N PRO A 75 13.92 19.21 -5.78
CA PRO A 75 14.18 17.83 -5.37
C PRO A 75 13.66 17.51 -3.96
N LEU A 76 13.42 18.52 -3.13
CA LEU A 76 12.93 18.35 -1.77
C LEU A 76 11.40 18.24 -1.66
N GLU A 77 10.65 18.50 -2.75
CA GLU A 77 9.19 18.37 -2.74
C GLU A 77 8.76 16.91 -2.76
N ALA A 78 8.08 16.48 -1.69
CA ALA A 78 7.59 15.12 -1.57
C ALA A 78 6.12 15.11 -1.16
N PRO A 79 5.32 14.14 -1.67
CA PRO A 79 3.95 13.94 -1.19
C PRO A 79 3.91 13.47 0.27
N ILE A 80 2.85 13.89 0.98
CA ILE A 80 2.51 13.46 2.33
C ILE A 80 1.16 12.73 2.25
N LEU A 81 1.12 11.49 2.75
CA LEU A 81 -0.08 10.69 2.85
C LEU A 81 -0.46 10.53 4.32
N GLY A 82 -1.72 10.79 4.65
CA GLY A 82 -2.33 10.49 5.95
C GLY A 82 -2.47 8.99 6.19
N SER A 83 -3.33 8.63 7.14
CA SER A 83 -3.59 7.25 7.56
C SER A 83 -4.75 6.63 6.76
N ARG A 84 -4.74 5.30 6.62
CA ARG A 84 -5.79 4.53 5.91
C ARG A 84 -6.00 4.97 4.47
N VAL A 85 -4.94 5.45 3.81
CA VAL A 85 -4.97 5.81 2.39
C VAL A 85 -4.82 4.56 1.53
N ASN A 86 -5.77 4.33 0.63
CA ASN A 86 -5.74 3.21 -0.32
C ASN A 86 -5.37 3.71 -1.72
N VAL A 87 -4.18 3.34 -2.17
CA VAL A 87 -3.62 3.76 -3.45
C VAL A 87 -3.81 2.68 -4.51
N GLY A 88 -4.66 2.98 -5.49
CA GLY A 88 -4.95 2.15 -6.65
C GLY A 88 -3.71 1.80 -7.48
N ALA A 89 -3.76 0.66 -8.17
CA ALA A 89 -2.65 0.21 -9.01
C ALA A 89 -2.35 1.24 -10.11
N GLY A 90 -1.06 1.49 -10.36
CA GLY A 90 -0.63 2.41 -11.41
C GLY A 90 -0.79 3.90 -11.09
N ALA A 91 -1.35 4.27 -9.93
CA ALA A 91 -1.56 5.67 -9.57
C ALA A 91 -0.26 6.47 -9.46
N LYS A 92 -0.32 7.76 -9.75
CA LYS A 92 0.80 8.70 -9.70
C LYS A 92 0.43 9.86 -8.79
N ILE A 93 1.16 10.04 -7.71
CA ILE A 93 0.99 11.10 -6.71
C ILE A 93 2.24 11.98 -6.80
N LEU A 94 2.09 13.19 -7.34
CA LEU A 94 3.23 14.01 -7.78
C LEU A 94 3.24 15.41 -7.16
N GLY A 95 4.38 15.77 -6.57
CA GLY A 95 4.65 17.09 -6.00
C GLY A 95 4.44 17.16 -4.48
N LYS A 96 4.68 18.34 -3.91
CA LYS A 96 4.41 18.61 -2.49
C LYS A 96 2.90 18.78 -2.26
N ILE A 97 2.19 17.66 -2.24
CA ILE A 97 0.76 17.59 -1.99
C ILE A 97 0.45 16.75 -0.76
N VAL A 98 -0.68 17.06 -0.12
CA VAL A 98 -1.17 16.37 1.07
C VAL A 98 -2.40 15.55 0.71
N ILE A 99 -2.35 14.27 1.04
CA ILE A 99 -3.48 13.34 1.00
C ILE A 99 -3.97 13.15 2.43
N GLY A 100 -5.23 13.49 2.71
CA GLY A 100 -5.84 13.31 4.02
C GLY A 100 -6.03 11.85 4.41
N ASP A 101 -6.64 11.64 5.57
CA ASP A 101 -6.96 10.30 6.07
C ASP A 101 -8.15 9.68 5.32
N ASP A 102 -8.27 8.35 5.33
CA ASP A 102 -9.43 7.63 4.77
C ASP A 102 -9.69 7.91 3.28
N VAL A 103 -8.62 8.18 2.53
CA VAL A 103 -8.69 8.52 1.10
C VAL A 103 -8.50 7.30 0.22
N ASP A 104 -9.34 7.15 -0.81
CA ASP A 104 -9.08 6.23 -1.93
C ASP A 104 -8.53 6.98 -3.15
N ILE A 105 -7.38 6.53 -3.65
CA ILE A 105 -6.83 6.96 -4.94
C ILE A 105 -7.19 5.92 -5.98
N GLY A 106 -7.86 6.33 -7.05
CA GLY A 106 -8.25 5.46 -8.15
C GLY A 106 -7.05 4.82 -8.86
N ALA A 107 -7.27 3.65 -9.46
CA ALA A 107 -6.27 3.03 -10.32
C ALA A 107 -5.92 3.96 -11.50
N ASN A 108 -4.63 4.05 -11.83
CA ASN A 108 -4.06 4.95 -12.85
C ASN A 108 -4.38 6.45 -12.67
N ALA A 109 -4.89 6.88 -11.51
CA ALA A 109 -5.16 8.29 -11.26
C ALA A 109 -3.85 9.10 -11.20
N VAL A 110 -3.89 10.33 -11.70
CA VAL A 110 -2.75 11.27 -11.63
C VAL A 110 -3.12 12.42 -10.68
N VAL A 111 -2.67 12.30 -9.44
CA VAL A 111 -2.96 13.21 -8.34
C VAL A 111 -1.88 14.26 -8.26
N ILE A 112 -2.28 15.50 -8.49
CA ILE A 112 -1.39 16.67 -8.59
C ILE A 112 -1.87 17.85 -7.75
N LYS A 113 -2.89 17.62 -6.92
CA LYS A 113 -3.51 18.56 -5.98
C LYS A 113 -3.83 17.81 -4.69
N ASP A 114 -3.96 18.54 -3.60
CA ASP A 114 -4.32 17.98 -2.30
C ASP A 114 -5.67 17.26 -2.35
N VAL A 115 -5.79 16.19 -1.57
CA VAL A 115 -7.03 15.39 -1.45
C VAL A 115 -7.49 15.48 0.00
N PRO A 116 -8.67 16.03 0.29
CA PRO A 116 -9.18 16.12 1.66
C PRO A 116 -9.45 14.73 2.26
N THR A 117 -9.51 14.66 3.59
CA THR A 117 -9.92 13.45 4.31
C THR A 117 -11.28 12.93 3.82
N ASN A 118 -11.46 11.61 3.82
CA ASN A 118 -12.70 10.92 3.42
C ASN A 118 -13.16 11.25 1.98
N HIS A 119 -12.21 11.33 1.06
CA HIS A 119 -12.46 11.57 -0.37
C HIS A 119 -11.91 10.45 -1.25
N ILE A 120 -12.37 10.45 -2.50
CA ILE A 120 -11.86 9.62 -3.58
C ILE A 120 -11.25 10.54 -4.64
N ALA A 121 -10.00 10.28 -5.04
CA ALA A 121 -9.34 10.99 -6.14
C ALA A 121 -9.19 10.07 -7.36
N VAL A 122 -9.88 10.38 -8.46
CA VAL A 122 -9.94 9.53 -9.67
C VAL A 122 -9.72 10.33 -10.94
N GLY A 123 -9.12 9.71 -11.96
CA GLY A 123 -8.94 10.29 -13.30
C GLY A 123 -7.56 10.89 -13.57
N VAL A 124 -7.39 11.44 -14.77
CA VAL A 124 -6.17 12.08 -15.26
C VAL A 124 -6.54 13.42 -15.91
N PRO A 125 -6.25 14.58 -15.29
CA PRO A 125 -5.81 14.73 -13.90
C PRO A 125 -6.91 14.30 -12.92
N ALA A 126 -6.51 13.90 -11.71
CA ALA A 126 -7.44 13.41 -10.70
C ALA A 126 -8.41 14.51 -10.24
N VAL A 127 -9.68 14.13 -10.06
CA VAL A 127 -10.75 14.96 -9.49
C VAL A 127 -11.17 14.38 -8.16
N ASN A 128 -11.24 15.24 -7.14
CA ASN A 128 -11.66 14.87 -5.80
C ASN A 128 -13.19 14.74 -5.75
N LYS A 129 -13.68 13.63 -5.23
CA LYS A 129 -15.09 13.35 -4.98
C LYS A 129 -15.27 12.96 -3.51
N PRO A 130 -16.39 13.32 -2.86
CA PRO A 130 -16.71 12.77 -1.54
C PRO A 130 -16.75 11.25 -1.60
N ARG A 131 -16.22 10.56 -0.59
CA ARG A 131 -16.35 9.10 -0.48
C ARG A 131 -17.82 8.77 -0.20
N PRO A 132 -18.45 7.84 -0.94
CA PRO A 132 -19.79 7.38 -0.59
C PRO A 132 -19.73 6.72 0.79
N TYR A 133 -20.67 7.07 1.67
CA TYR A 133 -20.78 6.49 3.01
C TYR A 133 -20.88 4.96 2.91
N GLY A 134 -19.89 4.22 3.45
CA GLY A 134 -19.97 2.76 3.65
C GLY A 134 -18.94 1.89 2.92
N GLY A 135 -17.67 2.30 2.82
CA GLY A 135 -16.60 1.46 2.26
C GLY A 135 -15.40 1.35 3.17
#